data_AF-A0A699WXN1-F1
#
_entry.id   AF-A0A699WXN1-F1
#
_cell.length_a   1.000
_cell.length_b   1.000
_cell.length_c   1.000
_cell.angle_alpha   90.00
_cell.angle_beta   90.00
_cell.angle_gamma   90.00
#
_symmetry.space_group_name_H-M   'P 1'
#
loop_
_entity.id
_entity.type
_entity.pdbx_description
1 polymer ?
#
loop_
_entity_poly.entity_id
_entity_poly.type
_entity_poly.pdbx_seq_one_letter_code
_entity_poly.pdbx_strand_id
1 'polypeptide(L)'
;MALPEDHLAKFHKMADAEEMWEAIKSRFGGNDESKKMHKYLLKQQFEGFSVSASEGLHKGYDRFQTLLSQLQIHGAGVLHEDANQRFLRSLPCSWSQVALIMRTKPELDTLSFDDLYNNLR
;
A
#
# COMPACT_ATOMS: atom_id res chain seq x y z
N MET A 1 -21.50 -0.27 1.62
CA MET A 1 -21.49 -0.88 2.97
C MET A 1 -22.53 -0.17 3.81
N ALA A 2 -23.34 -0.91 4.57
CA ALA A 2 -24.32 -0.33 5.51
C ALA A 2 -23.67 -0.14 6.88
N LEU A 3 -23.99 0.95 7.59
CA LEU A 3 -23.59 1.13 8.98
C LEU A 3 -24.32 0.07 9.83
N PRO A 4 -23.61 -0.65 10.72
CA PRO A 4 -24.24 -1.59 11.63
C PRO A 4 -25.35 -0.93 12.46
N GLU A 5 -26.53 -1.55 12.52
CA GLU A 5 -27.73 -1.00 13.20
C GLU A 5 -27.51 -0.67 14.68
N ASP A 6 -26.64 -1.43 15.35
CA ASP A 6 -26.24 -1.24 16.74
C ASP A 6 -25.45 0.07 16.97
N HIS A 7 -24.90 0.66 15.90
CA HIS A 7 -24.24 1.96 15.96
C HIS A 7 -25.19 3.14 15.66
N LEU A 8 -26.34 2.90 15.04
CA LEU A 8 -27.32 3.95 14.67
C LEU A 8 -27.94 4.62 15.90
N ALA A 9 -28.25 3.86 16.95
CA ALA A 9 -28.86 4.38 18.19
C ALA A 9 -28.05 5.50 18.87
N LYS A 10 -26.74 5.59 18.60
CA LYS A 10 -25.87 6.66 19.12
C LYS A 10 -26.01 7.98 18.35
N PHE A 11 -26.46 7.91 17.10
CA PHE A 11 -26.65 9.07 16.21
C PHE A 11 -28.07 9.64 16.27
N HIS A 12 -29.06 8.85 16.70
CA HIS A 12 -30.45 9.32 16.93
C HIS A 12 -30.59 10.45 17.96
N LYS A 13 -29.55 10.73 18.75
CA LYS A 13 -29.52 11.83 19.72
C LYS A 13 -29.00 13.16 19.14
N MET A 14 -28.46 13.15 17.92
CA MET A 14 -27.95 14.34 17.24
C MET A 14 -29.11 14.97 16.48
N ALA A 15 -29.46 16.20 16.82
CA ALA A 15 -30.58 16.92 16.22
C ALA A 15 -30.22 17.48 14.84
N ASP A 16 -28.93 17.64 14.57
CA ASP A 16 -28.41 18.26 13.36
C ASP A 16 -27.71 17.23 12.46
N ALA A 17 -27.99 17.34 11.15
CA ALA A 17 -27.47 16.42 10.14
C ALA A 17 -25.97 16.64 9.88
N GLU A 18 -25.46 17.86 10.07
CA GLU A 18 -24.03 18.18 9.95
C GLU A 18 -23.24 17.54 11.09
N GLU A 19 -23.71 17.67 12.34
CA GLU A 19 -23.14 16.99 13.50
C GLU A 19 -23.15 15.45 13.34
N MET A 20 -24.25 14.88 12.83
CA MET A 20 -24.35 13.45 12.58
C MET A 20 -23.36 12.98 11.52
N TRP A 21 -23.19 13.75 10.44
CA TRP A 21 -22.23 13.46 9.38
C TRP A 21 -20.78 13.58 9.87
N GLU A 22 -20.44 14.59 10.67
CA GLU A 22 -19.11 14.73 11.27
C GLU A 22 -18.80 13.61 12.27
N ALA A 23 -19.77 13.19 13.08
CA ALA A 23 -19.59 12.07 14.00
C ALA A 23 -19.38 10.74 13.26
N ILE A 24 -20.10 10.50 12.16
CA ILE A 24 -19.90 9.32 11.29
C ILE A 24 -18.52 9.38 10.62
N LYS A 25 -18.12 10.54 10.07
CA LYS A 25 -16.78 10.73 9.49
C LYS A 25 -15.66 10.52 10.52
N SER A 26 -15.81 11.07 11.72
CA SER A 26 -14.83 10.91 12.79
C SER A 26 -14.72 9.46 13.26
N ARG A 27 -15.84 8.72 13.32
CA ARG A 27 -15.88 7.37 13.91
C ARG A 27 -15.56 6.26 12.90
N PHE A 28 -15.98 6.42 11.64
CA PHE A 28 -15.84 5.39 10.60
C PHE A 28 -14.97 5.83 9.42
N GLY A 29 -14.93 7.13 9.12
CA GLY A 29 -14.09 7.68 8.05
C GLY A 29 -12.62 7.91 8.47
N GLY A 30 -12.33 7.82 9.77
CA GLY A 30 -11.07 8.26 10.37
C GLY A 30 -10.96 9.78 10.39
N ASN A 31 -10.56 10.36 11.53
CA ASN A 31 -10.19 11.78 11.55
C ASN A 31 -8.92 12.02 10.70
N ASP A 32 -8.69 13.27 10.30
CA ASP A 32 -7.58 13.62 9.41
C ASP A 32 -6.22 13.19 9.96
N GLU A 33 -6.05 13.23 11.29
CA GLU A 33 -4.84 12.77 11.96
C GLU A 33 -4.65 11.25 11.84
N SER A 34 -5.71 10.46 11.96
CA SER A 34 -5.67 9.01 11.75
C SER A 34 -5.34 8.66 10.30
N LYS A 35 -5.88 9.40 9.33
CA LYS A 35 -5.54 9.21 7.91
C LYS A 35 -4.08 9.55 7.63
N LYS A 36 -3.57 10.65 8.19
CA LYS A 36 -2.15 11.04 8.09
C LYS A 36 -1.25 9.97 8.73
N MET A 37 -1.61 9.46 9.91
CA MET A 37 -0.87 8.40 10.60
C MET A 37 -0.81 7.11 9.78
N HIS A 38 -1.94 6.67 9.22
CA HIS A 38 -1.98 5.48 8.35
C HIS A 38 -1.11 5.66 7.11
N LYS A 39 -1.22 6.83 6.45
CA LYS A 39 -0.38 7.18 5.30
C LYS A 39 1.11 7.16 5.66
N TYR A 40 1.48 7.69 6.82
CA TYR A 40 2.86 7.65 7.32
C TYR A 40 3.33 6.21 7.54
N LEU A 41 2.52 5.38 8.21
CA LEU A 41 2.85 3.97 8.47
C LEU A 41 3.03 3.17 7.18
N LEU A 42 2.16 3.36 6.18
CA LEU A 42 2.29 2.70 4.87
C LEU A 42 3.57 3.11 4.14
N LYS A 43 3.94 4.40 4.20
CA LYS A 43 5.22 4.85 3.65
C LYS A 43 6.42 4.21 4.36
N GLN A 44 6.37 4.09 5.68
CA GLN A 44 7.42 3.40 6.45
C GLN A 44 7.49 1.92 6.09
N GLN A 45 6.35 1.23 5.89
CA GLN A 45 6.33 -0.15 5.42
C GLN A 45 6.91 -0.30 4.02
N PHE A 46 6.65 0.66 3.12
CA PHE A 46 7.22 0.70 1.79
C PHE A 46 8.74 0.90 1.84
N GLU A 47 9.20 1.91 2.58
CA GLU A 47 10.62 2.22 2.79
C GLU A 47 11.40 1.17 3.61
N GLY A 48 10.70 0.33 4.37
CA GLY A 48 11.25 -0.79 5.11
C GLY A 48 11.02 -2.16 4.46
N PHE A 49 10.38 -2.20 3.28
CA PHE A 49 10.01 -3.46 2.65
C PHE A 49 11.24 -4.30 2.32
N SER A 50 11.16 -5.59 2.65
CA SER A 50 12.17 -6.62 2.39
C SER A 50 11.49 -7.96 2.15
N VAL A 51 12.05 -8.75 1.24
CA VAL A 51 11.63 -10.13 0.94
C VAL A 51 12.65 -11.06 1.59
N SER A 52 12.17 -12.00 2.41
CA SER A 52 13.07 -12.96 3.05
C SER A 52 13.43 -14.10 2.07
N ALA A 53 14.61 -14.68 2.23
CA ALA A 53 15.05 -15.78 1.38
C ALA A 53 14.15 -17.03 1.49
N SER A 54 13.52 -17.24 2.65
CA SER A 54 12.61 -18.37 2.91
C SER A 54 11.17 -18.14 2.45
N GLU A 55 10.78 -16.88 2.20
CA GLU A 55 9.44 -16.53 1.75
C GLU A 55 9.23 -16.81 0.25
N GLY A 56 10.29 -16.64 -0.55
CA GLY A 56 10.23 -16.80 -2.00
C GLY A 56 9.66 -15.59 -2.73
N LEU A 57 9.96 -15.50 -4.03
CA LEU A 57 9.65 -14.34 -4.87
C LEU A 57 8.13 -14.08 -4.98
N HIS A 58 7.33 -15.14 -5.21
CA HIS A 58 5.89 -15.00 -5.42
C HIS A 58 5.17 -14.41 -4.21
N LYS A 59 5.45 -14.94 -3.02
CA LYS A 59 4.84 -14.42 -1.78
C LYS A 59 5.34 -13.00 -1.45
N GLY A 60 6.60 -12.70 -1.74
CA GLY A 60 7.12 -11.33 -1.65
C GLY A 60 6.40 -10.35 -2.59
N TYR A 61 6.13 -10.79 -3.82
CA TYR A 61 5.36 -10.03 -4.82
C TYR A 61 3.92 -9.75 -4.33
N ASP A 62 3.18 -10.76 -3.86
CA ASP A 62 1.80 -10.59 -3.39
C ASP A 62 1.71 -9.56 -2.26
N ARG A 63 2.67 -9.62 -1.32
CA ARG A 63 2.75 -8.66 -0.21
C ARG A 63 3.06 -7.25 -0.70
N PHE A 64 3.96 -7.10 -1.66
CA PHE A 64 4.30 -5.80 -2.21
C PHE A 64 3.14 -5.21 -3.01
N GLN A 65 2.46 -6.03 -3.82
CA GLN A 65 1.27 -5.61 -4.58
C GLN A 65 0.13 -5.18 -3.64
N THR A 66 -0.06 -5.89 -2.54
CA THR A 66 -1.01 -5.50 -1.48
C THR A 66 -0.63 -4.14 -0.88
N LEU A 67 0.66 -3.90 -0.60
CA LEU A 67 1.16 -2.64 -0.07
C LEU A 67 0.98 -1.48 -1.07
N LEU A 68 1.28 -1.68 -2.35
CA LEU A 68 1.04 -0.69 -3.42
C LEU A 68 -0.45 -0.34 -3.53
N SER A 69 -1.33 -1.34 -3.45
CA SER A 69 -2.77 -1.14 -3.47
C SER A 69 -3.25 -0.29 -2.28
N GLN A 70 -2.73 -0.57 -1.07
CA GLN A 70 -3.03 0.22 0.12
C GLN A 70 -2.53 1.67 -0.01
N LEU A 71 -1.31 1.87 -0.50
CA LEU A 71 -0.76 3.20 -0.75
C LEU A 71 -1.64 4.00 -1.72
N GLN A 72 -2.11 3.38 -2.81
CA GLN A 72 -3.00 4.02 -3.78
C GLN A 72 -4.32 4.44 -3.13
N ILE A 73 -4.96 3.55 -2.37
CA ILE A 73 -6.24 3.82 -1.68
C ILE A 73 -6.11 4.99 -0.70
N HIS A 74 -4.98 5.10 0.00
CA HIS A 74 -4.73 6.15 0.98
C HIS A 74 -4.10 7.43 0.39
N GLY A 75 -4.13 7.60 -0.94
CA GLY A 75 -3.63 8.80 -1.62
C GLY A 75 -2.13 9.00 -1.46
N ALA A 76 -1.39 7.90 -1.35
CA ALA A 76 0.06 7.82 -1.22
C ALA A 76 0.67 6.95 -2.34
N GLY A 77 -0.01 6.89 -3.49
CA GLY A 77 0.42 6.12 -4.65
C GLY A 77 1.87 6.42 -5.04
N VAL A 78 2.53 5.39 -5.54
CA VAL A 78 3.95 5.41 -5.90
C VAL A 78 4.06 5.19 -7.41
N LEU A 79 5.01 5.87 -8.05
CA LEU A 79 5.27 5.67 -9.47
C LEU A 79 5.76 4.24 -9.72
N HIS A 80 5.49 3.71 -10.92
CA HIS A 80 5.92 2.35 -11.28
C HIS A 80 7.44 2.21 -11.19
N GLU A 81 8.20 3.20 -11.65
CA GLU A 81 9.66 3.25 -11.52
C GLU A 81 10.11 3.11 -10.05
N ASP A 82 9.57 3.93 -9.16
CA ASP A 82 9.91 3.92 -7.73
C ASP A 82 9.55 2.58 -7.08
N ALA A 83 8.38 2.02 -7.42
CA ALA A 83 7.94 0.71 -6.93
C ALA A 83 8.86 -0.41 -7.42
N ASN A 84 9.23 -0.40 -8.70
CA ASN A 84 10.12 -1.36 -9.33
C ASN A 84 11.51 -1.32 -8.70
N GLN A 85 12.10 -0.13 -8.59
CA GLN A 85 13.38 0.11 -7.91
C GLN A 85 13.34 -0.39 -6.46
N ARG A 86 12.28 -0.06 -5.73
CA ARG A 86 12.08 -0.47 -4.34
C ARG A 86 12.03 -1.98 -4.20
N PHE A 87 11.23 -2.64 -5.03
CA PHE A 87 11.10 -4.10 -5.00
C PHE A 87 12.43 -4.78 -5.32
N LEU A 88 13.14 -4.37 -6.38
CA LEU A 88 14.44 -4.91 -6.75
C LEU A 88 15.52 -4.71 -5.67
N ARG A 89 15.42 -3.67 -4.83
CA ARG A 89 16.33 -3.45 -3.68
C ARG A 89 15.93 -4.27 -2.46
N SER A 90 14.67 -4.69 -2.38
CA SER A 90 14.11 -5.46 -1.27
C SER A 90 14.37 -6.97 -1.38
N LEU A 91 14.80 -7.44 -2.56
CA LEU A 91 15.09 -8.85 -2.81
C LEU A 91 16.31 -9.32 -2.00
N PRO A 92 16.32 -10.59 -1.54
CA PRO A 92 17.43 -11.13 -0.77
C PRO A 92 18.69 -11.29 -1.63
N CYS A 93 19.86 -11.38 -0.99
CA CYS A 93 21.16 -11.41 -1.67
C CYS A 93 21.30 -12.51 -2.74
N SER A 94 20.56 -13.62 -2.61
CA SER A 94 20.52 -14.69 -3.62
C SER A 94 19.98 -14.22 -4.98
N TRP A 95 19.24 -13.11 -5.03
CA TRP A 95 18.71 -12.50 -6.25
C TRP A 95 19.51 -11.31 -6.74
N SER A 96 20.64 -10.99 -6.10
CA SER A 96 21.43 -9.77 -6.38
C SER A 96 21.84 -9.62 -7.85
N GLN A 97 22.26 -10.71 -8.51
CA GLN A 97 22.66 -10.68 -9.92
C GLN A 97 21.46 -10.43 -10.85
N VAL A 98 20.33 -11.13 -10.64
CA VAL A 98 19.10 -10.94 -11.43
C VAL A 98 18.56 -9.51 -11.23
N ALA A 99 18.57 -9.03 -9.99
CA ALA A 99 18.14 -7.68 -9.66
C ALA A 99 19.03 -6.62 -10.34
N LEU A 100 20.34 -6.84 -10.41
CA LEU A 100 21.27 -5.94 -11.10
C LEU A 100 20.99 -5.89 -12.61
N ILE A 101 20.79 -7.04 -13.25
CA ILE A 101 20.48 -7.13 -14.68
C ILE A 101 19.16 -6.43 -14.99
N MET A 102 18.13 -6.57 -14.14
CA MET A 102 16.87 -5.88 -14.34
C MET A 102 17.01 -4.36 -14.18
N ARG A 103 17.85 -3.89 -13.26
CA ARG A 103 18.08 -2.45 -13.07
C ARG A 103 18.76 -1.77 -14.26
N THR A 104 19.49 -2.51 -15.09
CA THR A 104 20.18 -1.96 -16.26
C THR A 104 19.33 -2.00 -17.52
N LYS A 105 18.10 -2.53 -17.47
CA LYS A 105 17.21 -2.54 -18.62
C LYS A 105 16.66 -1.13 -18.89
N PRO A 106 16.71 -0.63 -20.14
CA PRO A 106 16.23 0.71 -20.47
C PRO A 106 14.71 0.87 -20.33
N GLU A 107 13.96 -0.23 -20.29
CA GLU A 107 12.49 -0.23 -20.18
C GLU A 107 11.99 -0.20 -18.73
N LEU A 108 12.89 -0.31 -17.74
CA LEU A 108 12.51 -0.46 -16.32
C LEU A 108 11.53 0.60 -15.82
N ASP A 109 11.74 1.84 -16.26
CA ASP A 109 10.95 3.01 -15.82
C ASP A 109 9.54 3.00 -16.43
N THR A 110 9.37 2.28 -17.55
CA THR A 110 8.09 2.14 -18.26
C THR A 110 7.34 0.85 -17.93
N LEU A 111 8.02 -0.13 -17.32
CA LEU A 111 7.41 -1.41 -16.97
C LEU A 111 6.40 -1.26 -15.84
N SER A 112 5.25 -1.90 -15.99
CA SER A 112 4.37 -2.11 -14.85
C SER A 112 5.04 -3.03 -13.82
N PHE A 113 4.54 -3.01 -12.59
CA PHE A 113 5.05 -3.90 -11.55
C PHE A 113 4.83 -5.38 -11.89
N ASP A 114 3.71 -5.70 -12.56
CA ASP A 114 3.39 -7.06 -12.98
C ASP A 114 4.33 -7.53 -14.10
N ASP A 115 4.68 -6.66 -15.05
CA ASP A 115 5.65 -6.97 -16.10
C ASP A 115 7.05 -7.19 -15.54
N LEU A 116 7.45 -6.38 -14.55
CA LEU A 116 8.69 -6.61 -13.81
C LEU A 116 8.69 -8.00 -13.17
N TYR A 117 7.61 -8.38 -12.50
CA TYR A 117 7.50 -9.68 -11.85
C TYR A 117 7.57 -10.83 -12.86
N ASN A 118 6.88 -10.71 -14.00
CA ASN A 118 6.93 -11.70 -15.07
C ASN A 118 8.34 -11.86 -15.66
N ASN A 119 9.12 -10.78 -15.70
CA ASN A 119 10.53 -10.82 -16.12
C ASN A 119 11.46 -11.48 -15.10
N LEU A 120 11.09 -11.49 -13.82
CA LEU A 120 11.86 -12.12 -12.74
C LEU A 120 11.55 -13.62 -12.57
N ARG A 121 10.44 -14.09 -13.13
CA ARG A 121 9.97 -15.48 -13.09
C ARG A 121 10.72 -16.33 -14.11
#